data_AF-A0A936JME0-F1
#
_entry.id   AF-A0A936JME0-F1
#
_cell.length_a   1.000
_cell.length_b   1.000
_cell.length_c   1.000
_cell.angle_alpha   90.00
_cell.angle_beta   90.00
_cell.angle_gamma   90.00
#
_symmetry.space_group_name_H-M   'P 1'
#
loop_
_entity.id
_entity.type
_entity.pdbx_description
1 polymer ?
#
loop_
_entity_poly.entity_id
_entity_poly.type
_entity_poly.pdbx_seq_one_letter_code
_entity_poly.pdbx_strand_id
1 'polypeptide(L)'
;MPTNHPLFRLAFCAVCLVGCGETPPAETPSKITPPSECNGHAELCDRPFNEVAFPATHNAMSNFELGWAAANQNFSMNRQLDDGIRAMLIDTHEWNEDLYLCHSVCGLGNTLLVDALKDIRSFLDAHPHEVLTFIIQDGITPAQTEQAFKTAGLADMMYPHEAGSPWPTLREMIMNGKRIVAGAESEGPPPAWYHHFWNIAWDTPYSFAKPEDFTCAPNRGTKGNDLFLVNHWLSDPLSTPERAQVANEYNMLSSRAKQCQTEGGQIPNFVAVDFYDIGALFQVVDELNGL
;
A
#
# COMPACT_ATOMS: atom_id res chain seq x y z
N MET A 1 -13.02 50.88 -81.13
CA MET A 1 -14.14 49.91 -81.08
C MET A 1 -13.55 48.53 -80.83
N PRO A 2 -14.14 47.64 -80.01
CA PRO A 2 -15.08 47.83 -78.92
C PRO A 2 -14.67 47.11 -77.59
N THR A 3 -14.85 47.84 -76.48
CA THR A 3 -15.52 47.45 -75.22
C THR A 3 -15.26 46.09 -74.56
N ASN A 4 -14.85 46.12 -73.28
CA ASN A 4 -15.19 45.08 -72.31
C ASN A 4 -15.62 45.68 -70.96
N HIS A 5 -16.85 45.35 -70.58
CA HIS A 5 -17.52 45.67 -69.32
C HIS A 5 -16.98 44.85 -68.14
N PRO A 6 -17.13 45.32 -66.89
CA PRO A 6 -16.75 44.56 -65.71
C PRO A 6 -17.86 43.57 -65.32
N LEU A 7 -17.49 42.31 -65.08
CA LEU A 7 -18.37 41.28 -64.53
C LEU A 7 -18.44 41.40 -63.01
N PHE A 8 -19.66 41.67 -62.52
CA PHE A 8 -20.10 41.49 -61.14
C PHE A 8 -19.87 40.04 -60.68
N ARG A 9 -19.16 39.83 -59.56
CA ARG A 9 -19.15 38.53 -58.85
C ARG A 9 -20.23 38.56 -57.77
N LEU A 10 -21.22 37.68 -57.89
CA LEU A 10 -22.21 37.37 -56.85
C LEU A 10 -21.50 36.76 -55.63
N ALA A 11 -21.85 37.24 -54.44
CA ALA A 11 -21.56 36.57 -53.17
C ALA A 11 -22.59 35.46 -52.94
N PHE A 12 -22.11 34.22 -52.75
CA PHE A 12 -22.93 33.12 -52.24
C PHE A 12 -22.80 33.07 -50.71
N CYS A 13 -23.92 33.26 -50.02
CA CYS A 13 -24.04 33.07 -48.59
C CYS A 13 -24.30 31.58 -48.33
N ALA A 14 -23.34 30.86 -47.76
CA ALA A 14 -23.54 29.48 -47.32
C ALA A 14 -24.17 29.48 -45.91
N VAL A 15 -25.38 28.92 -45.79
CA VAL A 15 -26.05 28.67 -44.52
C VAL A 15 -25.54 27.33 -43.97
N CYS A 16 -24.83 27.35 -42.85
CA CYS A 16 -24.47 26.12 -42.11
C CYS A 16 -25.65 25.67 -41.25
N LEU A 17 -26.23 24.52 -41.57
CA LEU A 17 -27.18 23.82 -40.71
C LEU A 17 -26.39 23.11 -39.59
N VAL A 18 -26.55 23.57 -38.36
CA VAL A 18 -26.05 22.88 -37.17
C VAL A 18 -26.96 21.66 -36.92
N GLY A 19 -26.45 20.47 -37.20
CA GLY A 19 -27.11 19.23 -36.81
C GLY A 19 -26.96 19.02 -35.30
N CYS A 20 -28.08 18.81 -34.61
CA CYS A 20 -28.09 18.30 -33.24
C CYS A 20 -27.47 16.88 -33.25
N GLY A 21 -26.21 16.77 -32.81
CA GLY A 21 -25.63 15.48 -32.47
C GLY A 21 -26.24 15.00 -31.16
N GLU A 22 -26.95 13.87 -31.19
CA GLU A 22 -27.38 13.17 -29.97
C GLU A 22 -26.14 12.78 -29.16
N THR A 23 -26.06 13.27 -27.93
CA THR A 23 -25.10 12.79 -26.93
C THR A 23 -25.34 11.29 -26.70
N PRO A 24 -24.29 10.44 -26.77
CA PRO A 24 -24.45 9.03 -26.45
C PRO A 24 -24.95 8.89 -25.00
N PRO A 25 -25.82 7.90 -24.72
CA PRO A 25 -26.29 7.67 -23.36
C PRO A 25 -25.11 7.39 -22.45
N ALA A 26 -25.12 7.98 -21.25
CA ALA A 26 -24.17 7.63 -20.21
C ALA A 26 -24.20 6.11 -19.99
N GLU A 27 -23.05 5.45 -20.12
CA GLU A 27 -22.92 4.03 -19.79
C GLU A 27 -23.41 3.84 -18.35
N THR A 28 -24.43 2.99 -18.19
CA THR A 28 -24.86 2.56 -16.87
C THR A 28 -23.65 1.86 -16.23
N PRO A 29 -23.25 2.18 -14.98
CA PRO A 29 -22.12 1.51 -14.36
C PRO A 29 -22.36 0.01 -14.46
N SER A 30 -21.48 -0.69 -15.17
CA SER A 30 -21.51 -2.15 -15.19
C SER A 30 -21.56 -2.59 -13.73
N LYS A 31 -22.58 -3.36 -13.35
CA LYS A 31 -22.69 -3.87 -11.98
C LYS A 31 -21.42 -4.67 -11.73
N ILE A 32 -20.52 -4.13 -10.92
CA ILE A 32 -19.26 -4.79 -10.56
C ILE A 32 -19.66 -6.09 -9.89
N THR A 33 -19.29 -7.23 -10.50
CA THR A 33 -19.52 -8.54 -9.92
C THR A 33 -18.79 -8.57 -8.57
N PRO A 34 -19.48 -8.87 -7.46
CA PRO A 34 -18.82 -8.96 -6.17
C PRO A 34 -17.68 -9.98 -6.22
N PRO A 35 -16.52 -9.70 -5.60
CA PRO A 35 -15.40 -10.63 -5.57
C PRO A 35 -15.80 -11.96 -4.89
N SER A 36 -15.35 -13.09 -5.44
CA SER A 36 -15.51 -14.40 -4.78
C SER A 36 -14.52 -14.59 -3.63
N GLU A 37 -13.38 -13.90 -3.70
CA GLU A 37 -12.28 -13.92 -2.72
C GLU A 37 -11.71 -12.51 -2.62
N CYS A 38 -11.26 -12.13 -1.43
CA CYS A 38 -10.64 -10.84 -1.14
C CYS A 38 -9.30 -11.14 -0.47
N ASN A 39 -8.21 -10.64 -1.05
CA ASN A 39 -6.86 -11.03 -0.64
C ASN A 39 -6.66 -12.56 -0.57
N GLY A 40 -7.19 -13.29 -1.56
CA GLY A 40 -7.03 -14.75 -1.70
C GLY A 40 -8.00 -15.63 -0.91
N HIS A 41 -8.88 -15.06 -0.08
CA HIS A 41 -9.80 -15.83 0.76
C HIS A 41 -11.24 -15.29 0.72
N ALA A 42 -12.22 -16.17 0.64
CA ALA A 42 -13.64 -15.79 0.62
C ALA A 42 -14.10 -15.25 1.99
N GLU A 43 -13.57 -15.83 3.06
CA GLU A 43 -13.87 -15.54 4.47
C GLU A 43 -13.46 -14.12 4.89
N LEU A 44 -12.56 -13.48 4.13
CA LEU A 44 -12.08 -12.12 4.41
C LEU A 44 -12.96 -11.04 3.77
N CYS A 45 -13.75 -11.37 2.74
CA CYS A 45 -14.46 -10.37 1.96
C CYS A 45 -15.43 -9.51 2.78
N ASP A 46 -16.18 -10.14 3.69
CA ASP A 46 -17.23 -9.46 4.47
C ASP A 46 -16.71 -8.97 5.83
N ARG A 47 -15.39 -9.03 6.07
CA ARG A 47 -14.76 -8.51 7.28
C ARG A 47 -14.39 -7.04 7.11
N PRO A 48 -14.66 -6.18 8.11
CA PRO A 48 -14.10 -4.84 8.16
C PRO A 48 -12.57 -4.88 8.04
N PHE A 49 -11.98 -3.91 7.34
CA PHE A 49 -10.52 -3.85 7.14
C PHE A 49 -9.73 -3.93 8.44
N ASN A 50 -10.22 -3.28 9.51
CA ASN A 50 -9.59 -3.30 10.83
C ASN A 50 -9.81 -4.61 11.62
N GLU A 51 -10.52 -5.59 11.07
CA GLU A 51 -10.71 -6.93 11.63
C GLU A 51 -9.96 -8.02 10.81
N VAL A 52 -9.08 -7.61 9.90
CA VAL A 52 -8.24 -8.50 9.10
C VAL A 52 -6.77 -8.35 9.49
N ALA A 53 -6.07 -9.48 9.59
CA ALA A 53 -4.62 -9.52 9.68
C ALA A 53 -4.00 -9.67 8.29
N PHE A 54 -2.92 -8.93 8.02
CA PHE A 54 -2.19 -8.92 6.77
C PHE A 54 -0.72 -9.28 7.03
N PRO A 55 -0.12 -10.15 6.18
CA PRO A 55 1.31 -10.38 6.23
C PRO A 55 2.01 -9.11 5.71
N ALA A 56 2.98 -8.64 6.49
CA ALA A 56 3.66 -7.37 6.25
C ALA A 56 5.17 -7.50 6.20
N THR A 57 5.82 -6.62 5.45
CA THR A 57 7.29 -6.58 5.34
C THR A 57 7.86 -5.25 5.81
N HIS A 58 8.89 -5.33 6.65
CA HIS A 58 9.71 -4.19 7.05
C HIS A 58 10.70 -3.84 5.92
N ASN A 59 10.82 -2.54 5.61
CA ASN A 59 11.62 -2.02 4.49
C ASN A 59 11.42 -2.83 3.21
N ALA A 60 10.16 -2.96 2.75
CA ALA A 60 9.78 -3.87 1.69
C ALA A 60 10.63 -3.74 0.40
N MET A 61 11.12 -2.54 0.09
CA MET A 61 12.01 -2.29 -1.05
C MET A 61 13.43 -2.87 -0.90
N SER A 62 13.90 -3.07 0.34
CA SER A 62 15.30 -3.35 0.65
C SER A 62 15.55 -4.84 0.43
N ASN A 63 15.99 -5.22 -0.78
CA ASN A 63 16.03 -6.62 -1.18
C ASN A 63 17.29 -7.06 -1.95
N PHE A 64 17.71 -8.31 -1.72
CA PHE A 64 18.87 -8.91 -2.39
C PHE A 64 18.66 -9.19 -3.88
N GLU A 65 17.43 -9.47 -4.32
CA GLU A 65 17.10 -9.71 -5.75
C GLU A 65 17.49 -8.52 -6.63
N LEU A 66 17.32 -7.29 -6.15
CA LEU A 66 17.74 -6.06 -6.83
C LEU A 66 19.17 -5.62 -6.49
N GLY A 67 19.95 -6.46 -5.81
CA GLY A 67 21.37 -6.21 -5.51
C GLY A 67 21.64 -5.21 -4.39
N TRP A 68 20.68 -4.94 -3.51
CA TRP A 68 20.89 -4.07 -2.35
C TRP A 68 21.88 -4.71 -1.37
N ALA A 69 22.70 -3.88 -0.73
CA ALA A 69 23.57 -4.28 0.37
C ALA A 69 22.81 -4.23 1.70
N ALA A 70 23.03 -5.22 2.57
CA ALA A 70 22.38 -5.34 3.88
C ALA A 70 20.84 -5.21 3.80
N ALA A 71 20.24 -6.00 2.90
CA ALA A 71 18.82 -5.99 2.63
C ALA A 71 17.97 -6.54 3.78
N ASN A 72 16.71 -6.12 3.84
CA ASN A 72 15.71 -6.64 4.78
C ASN A 72 14.91 -7.82 4.22
N GLN A 73 14.91 -8.01 2.90
CA GLN A 73 14.14 -9.04 2.20
C GLN A 73 15.03 -9.77 1.19
N ASN A 74 14.69 -11.01 0.83
CA ASN A 74 15.37 -11.70 -0.27
C ASN A 74 14.85 -11.23 -1.62
N PHE A 75 13.55 -10.93 -1.72
CA PHE A 75 12.85 -10.69 -2.97
C PHE A 75 12.27 -9.28 -3.10
N SER A 76 12.09 -8.86 -4.34
CA SER A 76 11.48 -7.59 -4.73
C SER A 76 10.06 -7.41 -4.20
N MET A 77 9.58 -6.17 -4.16
CA MET A 77 8.21 -5.86 -3.75
C MET A 77 7.16 -6.56 -4.61
N ASN A 78 7.38 -6.70 -5.92
CA ASN A 78 6.45 -7.43 -6.80
C ASN A 78 6.35 -8.89 -6.40
N ARG A 79 7.50 -9.53 -6.13
CA ARG A 79 7.51 -10.91 -5.70
C ARG A 79 6.88 -11.10 -4.32
N GLN A 80 7.08 -10.15 -3.40
CA GLN A 80 6.39 -10.11 -2.11
C GLN A 80 4.86 -10.10 -2.30
N LEU A 81 4.33 -9.28 -3.22
CA LEU A 81 2.91 -9.25 -3.52
C LEU A 81 2.42 -10.58 -4.12
N ASP A 82 3.15 -11.14 -5.07
CA ASP A 82 2.82 -12.44 -5.68
C ASP A 82 2.78 -13.58 -4.65
N ASP A 83 3.66 -13.53 -3.65
CA ASP A 83 3.74 -14.52 -2.58
C ASP A 83 2.70 -14.28 -1.46
N GLY A 84 1.98 -13.16 -1.47
CA GLY A 84 0.85 -12.91 -0.56
C GLY A 84 1.02 -11.74 0.41
N ILE A 85 2.12 -10.98 0.39
CA ILE A 85 2.28 -9.76 1.21
C ILE A 85 1.20 -8.74 0.82
N ARG A 86 0.55 -8.13 1.81
CA ARG A 86 -0.52 -7.13 1.59
C ARG A 86 -0.35 -5.83 2.40
N ALA A 87 0.69 -5.76 3.22
CA ALA A 87 1.12 -4.53 3.87
C ALA A 87 2.63 -4.35 3.72
N MET A 88 3.06 -3.14 3.36
CA MET A 88 4.47 -2.85 3.12
C MET A 88 4.87 -1.61 3.89
N LEU A 89 5.87 -1.76 4.76
CA LEU A 89 6.55 -0.62 5.36
C LEU A 89 7.60 -0.14 4.36
N ILE A 90 7.53 1.13 3.98
CA ILE A 90 8.42 1.72 2.99
C ILE A 90 9.03 3.05 3.42
N ASP A 91 10.30 3.23 3.11
CA ASP A 91 11.06 4.46 3.27
C ASP A 91 11.11 5.25 1.98
N THR A 92 10.81 6.53 2.06
CA THR A 92 10.88 7.45 0.92
C THR A 92 11.95 8.50 1.15
N HIS A 93 12.75 8.80 0.14
CA HIS A 93 13.85 9.76 0.24
C HIS A 93 13.98 10.60 -1.03
N GLU A 94 14.36 11.86 -0.86
CA GLU A 94 14.92 12.66 -1.94
C GLU A 94 16.43 12.37 -2.04
N TRP A 95 16.90 11.99 -3.22
CA TRP A 95 18.31 11.69 -3.47
C TRP A 95 18.65 11.99 -4.92
N ASN A 96 19.80 12.64 -5.18
CA ASN A 96 20.24 13.05 -6.52
C ASN A 96 19.15 13.76 -7.36
N GLU A 97 18.39 14.67 -6.72
CA GLU A 97 17.31 15.45 -7.36
C GLU A 97 16.09 14.63 -7.81
N ASP A 98 16.00 13.35 -7.44
CA ASP A 98 14.89 12.44 -7.73
C ASP A 98 14.32 11.82 -6.43
N LEU A 99 13.18 11.14 -6.54
CA LEU A 99 12.51 10.46 -5.43
C LEU A 99 12.75 8.96 -5.46
N TYR A 100 13.27 8.43 -4.37
CA TYR A 100 13.68 7.03 -4.24
C TYR A 100 13.01 6.35 -3.05
N LEU A 101 12.89 5.03 -3.19
CA LEU A 101 12.81 4.10 -2.08
C LEU A 101 14.25 3.70 -1.72
N CYS A 102 14.66 3.92 -0.48
CA CYS A 102 15.99 3.56 0.03
C CYS A 102 16.00 3.49 1.56
N HIS A 103 16.90 2.73 2.18
CA HIS A 103 16.95 2.61 3.65
C HIS A 103 18.19 3.34 4.18
N SER A 104 17.98 4.53 4.77
CA SER A 104 19.01 5.44 5.31
C SER A 104 20.07 5.97 4.31
N VAL A 105 20.77 5.09 3.58
CA VAL A 105 21.86 5.43 2.66
C VAL A 105 21.54 4.88 1.27
N CYS A 106 20.98 5.70 0.39
CA CYS A 106 20.54 5.26 -0.94
C CYS A 106 21.65 4.67 -1.84
N GLY A 107 22.92 4.98 -1.55
CA GLY A 107 24.07 4.39 -2.25
C GLY A 107 24.26 2.88 -1.99
N LEU A 108 23.63 2.32 -0.96
CA LEU A 108 23.67 0.88 -0.65
C LEU A 108 22.56 0.09 -1.35
N GLY A 109 21.60 0.77 -1.95
CA GLY A 109 20.44 0.18 -2.59
C GLY A 109 19.34 1.23 -2.71
N ASN A 110 18.76 1.32 -3.90
CA ASN A 110 17.67 2.24 -4.17
C ASN A 110 16.82 1.75 -5.35
N THR A 111 15.58 2.20 -5.36
CA THR A 111 14.64 2.04 -6.48
C THR A 111 13.93 3.37 -6.68
N LEU A 112 13.70 3.81 -7.92
CA LEU A 112 12.91 5.01 -8.18
C LEU A 112 11.49 4.81 -7.63
N LEU A 113 11.01 5.78 -6.84
CA LEU A 113 9.70 5.68 -6.18
C LEU A 113 8.57 5.47 -7.18
N VAL A 114 8.54 6.25 -8.26
CA VAL A 114 7.49 6.18 -9.27
C VAL A 114 7.50 4.85 -10.01
N ASP A 115 8.67 4.27 -10.27
CA ASP A 115 8.78 2.99 -10.98
C ASP A 115 8.27 1.85 -10.08
N ALA A 116 8.67 1.82 -8.82
CA ALA A 116 8.13 0.87 -7.85
C ALA A 116 6.59 0.99 -7.74
N LEU A 117 6.06 2.21 -7.63
CA LEU A 117 4.60 2.42 -7.55
C LEU A 117 3.87 2.02 -8.85
N LYS A 118 4.49 2.13 -10.03
CA LYS A 118 3.91 1.64 -11.30
C LYS A 118 3.84 0.12 -11.34
N ASP A 119 4.80 -0.56 -10.73
CA ASP A 119 4.73 -2.01 -10.60
C ASP A 119 3.60 -2.42 -9.65
N ILE A 120 3.44 -1.72 -8.52
CA ILE A 120 2.26 -1.90 -7.64
C ILE A 120 0.96 -1.69 -8.42
N ARG A 121 0.89 -0.63 -9.26
CA ARG A 121 -0.29 -0.38 -10.09
C ARG A 121 -0.56 -1.55 -11.04
N SER A 122 0.48 -2.08 -11.67
CA SER A 122 0.38 -3.21 -12.59
C SER A 122 -0.11 -4.48 -11.88
N PHE A 123 0.37 -4.74 -10.66
CA PHE A 123 -0.13 -5.80 -9.81
C PHE A 123 -1.62 -5.61 -9.50
N LEU A 124 -2.02 -4.42 -9.02
CA LEU A 124 -3.43 -4.14 -8.70
C LEU A 124 -4.37 -4.22 -9.91
N ASP A 125 -3.88 -4.01 -11.13
CA ASP A 125 -4.65 -4.20 -12.35
C ASP A 125 -4.80 -5.68 -12.72
N ALA A 126 -3.75 -6.48 -12.53
CA ALA A 126 -3.77 -7.93 -12.74
C ALA A 126 -4.58 -8.68 -11.67
N HIS A 127 -4.65 -8.11 -10.46
CA HIS A 127 -5.27 -8.69 -9.28
C HIS A 127 -6.39 -7.76 -8.74
N PRO A 128 -7.59 -7.79 -9.35
CA PRO A 128 -8.64 -6.81 -9.06
C PRO A 128 -9.23 -6.91 -7.65
N HIS A 129 -9.03 -8.03 -6.94
CA HIS A 129 -9.61 -8.30 -5.62
C HIS A 129 -8.61 -8.13 -4.46
N GLU A 130 -7.53 -7.40 -4.70
CA GLU A 130 -6.49 -7.13 -3.72
C GLU A 130 -6.66 -5.76 -3.10
N VAL A 131 -6.46 -5.70 -1.78
CA VAL A 131 -6.38 -4.49 -0.97
C VAL A 131 -4.99 -4.44 -0.33
N LEU A 132 -4.30 -3.31 -0.48
CA LEU A 132 -2.93 -3.10 -0.02
C LEU A 132 -2.85 -2.00 1.04
N THR A 133 -1.83 -2.12 1.90
CA THR A 133 -1.48 -1.08 2.88
C THR A 133 -0.04 -0.61 2.71
N PHE A 134 0.17 0.69 2.74
CA PHE A 134 1.51 1.30 2.81
C PHE A 134 1.67 2.06 4.12
N ILE A 135 2.72 1.72 4.86
CA ILE A 135 3.15 2.45 6.06
C ILE A 135 4.47 3.13 5.68
N ILE A 136 4.46 4.45 5.59
CA ILE A 136 5.49 5.22 4.90
C ILE A 136 6.35 5.95 5.92
N GLN A 137 7.60 5.53 6.09
CA GLN A 137 8.61 6.36 6.73
C GLN A 137 8.99 7.47 5.75
N ASP A 138 8.42 8.64 5.99
CA ASP A 138 8.37 9.76 5.07
C ASP A 138 9.59 10.68 5.20
N GLY A 139 10.54 10.52 4.27
CA GLY A 139 11.66 11.44 4.06
C GLY A 139 11.44 12.42 2.90
N ILE A 140 10.22 12.46 2.35
CA ILE A 140 9.77 13.39 1.31
C ILE A 140 8.47 14.07 1.74
N THR A 141 8.11 15.18 1.11
CA THR A 141 6.90 15.94 1.48
C THR A 141 5.61 15.21 1.08
N PRO A 142 4.47 15.47 1.76
CA PRO A 142 3.16 14.96 1.36
C PRO A 142 2.79 15.27 -0.11
N ALA A 143 3.17 16.46 -0.60
CA ALA A 143 2.92 16.85 -1.99
C ALA A 143 3.75 16.03 -2.99
N GLN A 144 5.01 15.71 -2.67
CA GLN A 144 5.84 14.81 -3.47
C GLN A 144 5.26 13.40 -3.48
N THR A 145 4.84 12.88 -2.32
CA THR A 145 4.16 11.59 -2.20
C THR A 145 2.88 11.56 -3.03
N GLU A 146 2.00 12.56 -2.90
CA GLU A 146 0.77 12.66 -3.68
C GLU A 146 1.07 12.66 -5.19
N GLN A 147 2.05 13.45 -5.63
CA GLN A 147 2.43 13.53 -7.03
C GLN A 147 2.99 12.20 -7.54
N ALA A 148 3.78 11.48 -6.74
CA ALA A 148 4.31 10.18 -7.12
C ALA A 148 3.18 9.14 -7.30
N PHE A 149 2.25 9.05 -6.35
CA PHE A 149 1.08 8.16 -6.44
C PHE A 149 0.15 8.53 -7.61
N LYS A 150 -0.05 9.83 -7.88
CA LYS A 150 -0.76 10.29 -9.09
C LYS A 150 -0.05 9.86 -10.37
N THR A 151 1.26 10.06 -10.44
CA THR A 151 2.07 9.73 -11.63
C THR A 151 2.09 8.22 -11.91
N ALA A 152 2.07 7.40 -10.85
CA ALA A 152 1.95 5.95 -10.96
C ALA A 152 0.52 5.46 -11.28
N GLY A 153 -0.48 6.36 -11.30
CA GLY A 153 -1.87 6.00 -11.56
C GLY A 153 -2.60 5.36 -10.37
N LEU A 154 -2.13 5.55 -9.14
CA LEU A 154 -2.73 4.96 -7.94
C LEU A 154 -3.74 5.88 -7.24
N ALA A 155 -3.79 7.17 -7.59
CA ALA A 155 -4.56 8.18 -6.86
C ALA A 155 -6.05 7.83 -6.66
N ASP A 156 -6.71 7.27 -7.68
CA ASP A 156 -8.12 6.91 -7.59
C ASP A 156 -8.38 5.69 -6.71
N MET A 157 -7.35 4.90 -6.40
CA MET A 157 -7.43 3.70 -5.56
C MET A 157 -7.23 3.99 -4.07
N MET A 158 -6.81 5.20 -3.71
CA MET A 158 -6.50 5.55 -2.32
C MET A 158 -7.78 5.74 -1.49
N TYR A 159 -7.82 5.10 -0.32
CA TYR A 159 -8.93 5.16 0.63
C TYR A 159 -8.73 6.28 1.67
N PRO A 160 -9.55 7.36 1.64
CA PRO A 160 -9.54 8.41 2.64
C PRO A 160 -10.39 8.01 3.84
N HIS A 161 -9.82 7.29 4.79
CA HIS A 161 -10.49 6.96 6.05
C HIS A 161 -10.80 8.23 6.86
N GLU A 162 -12.04 8.39 7.30
CA GLU A 162 -12.44 9.45 8.23
C GLU A 162 -12.37 8.93 9.66
N ALA A 163 -11.52 9.54 10.49
CA ALA A 163 -11.32 9.11 11.87
C ALA A 163 -12.64 9.02 12.65
N GLY A 164 -12.85 7.88 13.32
CA GLY A 164 -14.07 7.59 14.10
C GLY A 164 -15.24 7.05 13.27
N SER A 165 -15.12 6.97 11.94
CA SER A 165 -16.07 6.25 11.09
C SER A 165 -15.75 4.75 11.09
N PRO A 166 -16.75 3.86 10.94
CA PRO A 166 -16.49 2.44 10.76
C PRO A 166 -15.60 2.15 9.55
N TRP A 167 -14.74 1.14 9.66
CA TRP A 167 -13.99 0.65 8.51
C TRP A 167 -14.90 -0.14 7.56
N PRO A 168 -14.77 0.06 6.23
CA PRO A 168 -15.48 -0.73 5.24
C PRO A 168 -14.96 -2.17 5.25
N THR A 169 -15.77 -3.08 4.74
CA THR A 169 -15.34 -4.45 4.45
C THR A 169 -14.37 -4.47 3.26
N LEU A 170 -13.54 -5.52 3.14
CA LEU A 170 -12.66 -5.66 1.98
C LEU A 170 -13.46 -5.69 0.67
N ARG A 171 -14.64 -6.33 0.66
CA ARG A 171 -15.55 -6.33 -0.49
C ARG A 171 -15.96 -4.92 -0.88
N GLU A 172 -16.35 -4.08 0.08
CA GLU A 172 -16.74 -2.69 -0.19
C GLU A 172 -15.57 -1.86 -0.70
N MET A 173 -14.37 -2.04 -0.15
CA MET A 173 -13.16 -1.39 -0.64
C MET A 173 -12.88 -1.74 -2.11
N ILE A 174 -12.95 -3.02 -2.46
CA ILE A 174 -12.77 -3.52 -3.83
C ILE A 174 -13.86 -2.98 -4.77
N MET A 175 -15.14 -3.09 -4.37
CA MET A 175 -16.26 -2.64 -5.19
C MET A 175 -16.28 -1.13 -5.42
N ASN A 176 -15.79 -0.34 -4.45
CA ASN A 176 -15.67 1.12 -4.58
C ASN A 176 -14.35 1.54 -5.24
N GLY A 177 -13.50 0.58 -5.63
CA GLY A 177 -12.19 0.83 -6.22
C GLY A 177 -11.18 1.45 -5.25
N LYS A 178 -11.49 1.56 -3.96
CA LYS A 178 -10.64 2.16 -2.91
C LYS A 178 -9.80 1.09 -2.23
N ARG A 179 -8.80 0.60 -2.95
CA ARG A 179 -8.02 -0.61 -2.62
C ARG A 179 -6.69 -0.36 -1.94
N ILE A 180 -6.34 0.90 -1.64
CA ILE A 180 -5.08 1.23 -0.97
C ILE A 180 -5.34 2.08 0.28
N VAL A 181 -4.86 1.63 1.43
CA VAL A 181 -4.71 2.45 2.64
C VAL A 181 -3.25 2.88 2.75
N ALA A 182 -2.97 4.16 2.95
CA ALA A 182 -1.61 4.64 3.11
C ALA A 182 -1.52 5.63 4.27
N GLY A 183 -0.44 5.58 5.04
CA GLY A 183 -0.17 6.57 6.08
C GLY A 183 1.32 6.84 6.23
N ALA A 184 1.65 8.09 6.53
CA ALA A 184 2.98 8.56 6.90
C ALA A 184 3.26 8.32 8.38
N GLU A 185 4.51 8.07 8.73
CA GLU A 185 4.92 7.97 10.13
C GLU A 185 5.05 9.35 10.81
N SER A 186 5.38 10.40 10.06
CA SER A 186 5.63 11.75 10.59
C SER A 186 4.61 12.77 10.11
N GLU A 187 4.38 12.86 8.80
CA GLU A 187 3.46 13.82 8.20
C GLU A 187 1.99 13.32 8.21
N GLY A 188 1.11 13.98 7.47
CA GLY A 188 -0.31 13.62 7.36
C GLY A 188 -1.02 14.40 6.25
N PRO A 189 -2.37 14.46 6.29
CA PRO A 189 -3.14 15.10 5.22
C PRO A 189 -2.87 16.61 5.15
N PRO A 190 -2.91 17.24 3.96
CA PRO A 190 -3.38 16.71 2.67
C PRO A 190 -2.34 15.87 1.88
N PRO A 191 -2.79 15.01 0.94
CA PRO A 191 -4.18 14.74 0.55
C PRO A 191 -4.94 13.91 1.60
N ALA A 192 -6.27 13.90 1.54
CA ALA A 192 -7.13 13.29 2.58
C ALA A 192 -6.88 11.78 2.82
N TRP A 193 -6.30 11.07 1.85
CA TRP A 193 -5.93 9.66 1.99
C TRP A 193 -4.55 9.44 2.61
N TYR A 194 -3.71 10.48 2.72
CA TYR A 194 -2.36 10.38 3.26
C TYR A 194 -2.40 10.59 4.77
N HIS A 195 -2.83 9.54 5.48
CA HIS A 195 -3.07 9.62 6.92
C HIS A 195 -1.78 9.87 7.68
N HIS A 196 -1.85 10.60 8.80
CA HIS A 196 -0.84 10.41 9.83
C HIS A 196 -1.10 9.04 10.48
N PHE A 197 -0.25 8.06 10.21
CA PHE A 197 -0.56 6.65 10.47
C PHE A 197 -0.86 6.39 11.95
N TRP A 198 -0.16 7.07 12.86
CA TRP A 198 -0.34 6.92 14.31
C TRP A 198 -1.62 7.55 14.88
N ASN A 199 -2.40 8.25 14.07
CA ASN A 199 -3.75 8.67 14.45
C ASN A 199 -4.81 7.58 14.25
N ILE A 200 -4.51 6.57 13.42
CA ILE A 200 -5.43 5.47 13.09
C ILE A 200 -4.87 4.11 13.50
N ALA A 201 -3.58 4.03 13.82
CA ALA A 201 -2.89 2.83 14.23
C ALA A 201 -2.05 3.04 15.49
N TRP A 202 -1.60 1.94 16.09
CA TRP A 202 -0.54 1.91 17.09
C TRP A 202 0.40 0.73 16.82
N ASP A 203 1.60 0.73 17.40
CA ASP A 203 2.57 -0.34 17.19
C ASP A 203 3.35 -0.80 18.43
N THR A 204 4.10 -1.88 18.27
CA THR A 204 5.12 -2.34 19.22
C THR A 204 6.49 -1.74 18.89
N PRO A 205 7.47 -1.74 19.81
CA PRO A 205 8.87 -1.43 19.48
C PRO A 205 9.39 -2.31 18.33
N TYR A 206 10.43 -1.84 17.65
CA TYR A 206 10.93 -2.41 16.39
C TYR A 206 12.45 -2.65 16.36
N SER A 207 13.13 -2.45 17.49
CA SER A 207 14.58 -2.66 17.59
C SER A 207 14.88 -3.69 18.67
N PHE A 208 15.25 -4.90 18.26
CA PHE A 208 15.48 -6.04 19.15
C PHE A 208 16.81 -6.73 18.83
N ALA A 209 17.58 -7.08 19.87
CA ALA A 209 18.86 -7.77 19.72
C ALA A 209 18.70 -9.29 19.80
N LYS A 210 17.75 -9.76 20.60
CA LYS A 210 17.46 -11.18 20.84
C LYS A 210 15.96 -11.41 21.07
N PRO A 211 15.46 -12.64 20.88
CA PRO A 211 14.03 -12.94 21.00
C PRO A 211 13.40 -12.58 22.35
N GLU A 212 14.18 -12.65 23.43
CA GLU A 212 13.68 -12.33 24.78
C GLU A 212 13.38 -10.84 24.99
N ASP A 213 13.85 -9.98 24.08
CA ASP A 213 13.56 -8.54 24.13
C ASP A 213 12.19 -8.21 23.52
N PHE A 214 11.57 -9.16 22.80
CA PHE A 214 10.26 -8.96 22.20
C PHE A 214 9.21 -8.60 23.26
N THR A 215 8.45 -7.55 22.95
CA THR A 215 7.39 -7.04 23.82
C THR A 215 6.19 -6.58 22.98
N CYS A 216 5.03 -6.55 23.62
CA CYS A 216 3.78 -5.99 23.09
C CYS A 216 3.46 -4.63 23.74
N ALA A 217 4.42 -4.03 24.44
CA ALA A 217 4.29 -2.66 24.95
C ALA A 217 4.01 -1.69 23.80
N PRO A 218 3.16 -0.66 23.99
CA PRO A 218 2.97 0.38 22.99
C PRO A 218 4.26 1.16 22.71
N ASN A 219 4.47 1.54 21.46
CA ASN A 219 5.61 2.37 21.04
C ASN A 219 5.13 3.70 20.41
N ARG A 220 4.44 3.63 19.27
CA ARG A 220 3.83 4.79 18.59
C ARG A 220 2.31 4.66 18.55
N GLY A 221 1.64 5.80 18.37
CA GLY A 221 0.18 5.88 18.38
C GLY A 221 -0.45 5.65 19.75
N THR A 222 -1.77 5.54 19.77
CA THR A 222 -2.54 5.31 21.00
C THR A 222 -3.17 3.92 20.97
N LYS A 223 -2.92 3.13 22.01
CA LYS A 223 -3.59 1.84 22.19
C LYS A 223 -5.11 2.04 22.25
N GLY A 224 -5.84 1.36 21.38
CA GLY A 224 -7.28 1.59 21.15
C GLY A 224 -7.59 2.30 19.82
N ASN A 225 -6.56 2.76 19.10
CA ASN A 225 -6.70 3.06 17.67
C ASN A 225 -7.08 1.79 16.89
N ASP A 226 -7.82 1.98 15.80
CA ASP A 226 -8.47 0.87 15.08
C ASP A 226 -7.49 -0.16 14.51
N LEU A 227 -6.27 0.25 14.17
CA LEU A 227 -5.26 -0.61 13.56
C LEU A 227 -4.08 -0.89 14.50
N PHE A 228 -3.51 -2.09 14.38
CA PHE A 228 -2.37 -2.52 15.19
C PHE A 228 -1.26 -3.17 14.34
N LEU A 229 -0.06 -2.59 14.42
CA LEU A 229 1.17 -3.11 13.82
C LEU A 229 2.04 -3.82 14.86
N VAL A 230 2.34 -5.10 14.65
CA VAL A 230 3.34 -5.84 15.40
C VAL A 230 4.63 -5.88 14.61
N ASN A 231 5.65 -5.23 15.15
CA ASN A 231 7.00 -5.21 14.58
C ASN A 231 7.81 -6.42 15.10
N HIS A 232 8.14 -7.36 14.21
CA HIS A 232 8.72 -8.66 14.56
C HIS A 232 9.96 -9.03 13.74
N TRP A 233 11.11 -8.49 14.15
CA TRP A 233 12.41 -8.84 13.58
C TRP A 233 13.54 -8.59 14.59
N LEU A 234 14.72 -9.17 14.32
CA LEU A 234 15.94 -8.92 15.11
C LEU A 234 16.89 -8.07 14.26
N SER A 235 17.09 -6.82 14.66
CA SER A 235 17.81 -5.80 13.89
C SER A 235 19.12 -5.33 14.52
N ASP A 236 19.44 -5.66 15.78
CA ASP A 236 20.66 -5.18 16.45
C ASP A 236 21.75 -6.27 16.53
N PRO A 237 22.91 -6.14 15.88
CA PRO A 237 23.35 -4.97 15.13
C PRO A 237 22.85 -4.91 13.67
N LEU A 238 22.46 -6.05 13.07
CA LEU A 238 21.94 -6.10 11.69
C LEU A 238 20.88 -7.19 11.50
N SER A 239 19.89 -6.93 10.66
CA SER A 239 18.98 -7.96 10.16
C SER A 239 19.71 -8.93 9.23
N THR A 240 19.48 -10.25 9.40
CA THR A 240 20.06 -11.29 8.53
C THR A 240 19.07 -12.45 8.33
N PRO A 241 19.23 -13.26 7.27
CA PRO A 241 18.42 -14.47 7.07
C PRO A 241 18.45 -15.43 8.28
N GLU A 242 19.61 -15.61 8.91
CA GLU A 242 19.76 -16.49 10.08
C GLU A 242 18.99 -15.97 11.30
N ARG A 243 18.91 -14.64 11.45
CA ARG A 243 18.10 -14.01 12.49
C ARG A 243 16.62 -14.14 12.21
N ALA A 244 16.21 -14.04 10.95
CA ALA A 244 14.83 -14.31 10.55
C ALA A 244 14.45 -15.78 10.78
N GLN A 245 15.35 -16.75 10.58
CA GLN A 245 15.08 -18.16 10.93
C GLN A 245 14.72 -18.34 12.41
N VAL A 246 15.28 -17.51 13.30
CA VAL A 246 14.94 -17.53 14.74
C VAL A 246 13.68 -16.74 15.02
N ALA A 247 13.57 -15.52 14.51
CA ALA A 247 12.44 -14.63 14.78
C ALA A 247 11.14 -15.20 14.18
N ASN A 248 11.16 -15.58 12.91
CA ASN A 248 9.98 -15.99 12.15
C ASN A 248 9.64 -17.48 12.34
N GLU A 249 10.36 -18.19 13.22
CA GLU A 249 9.99 -19.56 13.60
C GLU A 249 8.55 -19.59 14.14
N TYR A 250 7.81 -20.64 13.79
CA TYR A 250 6.38 -20.72 14.05
C TYR A 250 6.00 -20.49 15.52
N ASN A 251 6.65 -21.19 16.47
CA ASN A 251 6.30 -21.04 17.88
C ASN A 251 6.64 -19.64 18.40
N MET A 252 7.77 -19.08 17.96
CA MET A 252 8.17 -17.70 18.32
C MET A 252 7.15 -16.67 17.82
N LEU A 253 6.89 -16.67 16.51
CA LEU A 253 6.02 -15.69 15.87
C LEU A 253 4.55 -15.86 16.31
N SER A 254 4.03 -17.09 16.33
CA SER A 254 2.64 -17.35 16.73
C SER A 254 2.40 -17.01 18.21
N SER A 255 3.33 -17.34 19.10
CA SER A 255 3.19 -17.01 20.53
C SER A 255 3.18 -15.50 20.74
N ARG A 256 4.07 -14.77 20.07
CA ARG A 256 4.09 -13.31 20.17
C ARG A 256 2.85 -12.67 19.57
N ALA A 257 2.41 -13.12 18.40
CA ALA A 257 1.19 -12.60 17.77
C ALA A 257 -0.04 -12.78 18.67
N LYS A 258 -0.21 -13.98 19.26
CA LYS A 258 -1.31 -14.29 20.20
C LYS A 258 -1.19 -13.52 21.52
N GLN A 259 0.03 -13.34 22.03
CA GLN A 259 0.30 -12.49 23.20
C GLN A 259 -0.10 -11.04 22.92
N CYS A 260 0.37 -10.47 21.81
CA CYS A 260 0.08 -9.09 21.42
C CYS A 260 -1.40 -8.88 21.12
N GLN A 261 -2.10 -9.86 20.53
CA GLN A 261 -3.55 -9.83 20.38
C GLN A 261 -4.25 -9.73 21.74
N THR A 262 -3.85 -10.56 22.70
CA THR A 262 -4.45 -10.60 24.03
C THR A 262 -4.16 -9.32 24.82
N GLU A 263 -2.91 -8.87 24.84
CA GLU A 263 -2.51 -7.66 25.55
C GLU A 263 -3.09 -6.41 24.88
N GLY A 264 -3.13 -6.38 23.54
CA GLY A 264 -3.67 -5.31 22.71
C GLY A 264 -5.18 -5.14 22.83
N GLY A 265 -5.91 -6.25 23.02
CA GLY A 265 -7.38 -6.27 23.01
C GLY A 265 -7.99 -6.20 21.61
N GLN A 266 -7.17 -6.33 20.56
CA GLN A 266 -7.56 -6.34 19.15
C GLN A 266 -6.62 -7.25 18.35
N ILE A 267 -7.03 -7.67 17.15
CA ILE A 267 -6.17 -8.42 16.24
C ILE A 267 -4.96 -7.57 15.81
N PRO A 268 -3.75 -8.14 15.71
CA PRO A 268 -2.67 -7.54 14.96
C PRO A 268 -3.06 -7.43 13.49
N ASN A 269 -3.38 -6.24 13.01
CA ASN A 269 -3.72 -6.04 11.60
C ASN A 269 -2.51 -6.22 10.70
N PHE A 270 -1.32 -5.86 11.18
CA PHE A 270 -0.09 -5.98 10.39
C PHE A 270 0.93 -6.76 11.22
N VAL A 271 1.35 -7.92 10.72
CA VAL A 271 2.46 -8.69 11.29
C VAL A 271 3.66 -8.47 10.39
N ALA A 272 4.54 -7.56 10.78
CA ALA A 272 5.68 -7.13 9.96
C ALA A 272 6.96 -7.86 10.35
N VAL A 273 7.67 -8.40 9.34
CA VAL A 273 8.93 -9.14 9.53
C VAL A 273 10.01 -8.69 8.53
N ASP A 274 11.26 -9.03 8.87
CA ASP A 274 12.35 -9.14 7.89
C ASP A 274 12.39 -10.56 7.31
N PHE A 275 12.81 -10.69 6.05
CA PHE A 275 12.90 -11.93 5.27
C PHE A 275 11.62 -12.76 5.32
N TYR A 276 10.55 -12.21 4.76
CA TYR A 276 9.21 -12.82 4.80
C TYR A 276 9.13 -14.25 4.26
N ASP A 277 10.03 -14.61 3.34
CA ASP A 277 10.12 -15.94 2.73
C ASP A 277 10.72 -17.00 3.67
N ILE A 278 11.21 -16.57 4.84
CA ILE A 278 11.78 -17.42 5.88
C ILE A 278 10.82 -17.48 7.06
N GLY A 279 10.38 -18.70 7.38
CA GLY A 279 9.59 -18.99 8.56
C GLY A 279 8.09 -19.08 8.27
N ALA A 280 7.28 -18.71 9.26
CA ALA A 280 5.87 -19.06 9.29
C ALA A 280 4.91 -17.85 9.18
N LEU A 281 5.37 -16.73 8.60
CA LEU A 281 4.58 -15.49 8.52
C LEU A 281 3.16 -15.73 8.01
N PHE A 282 3.04 -16.33 6.81
CA PHE A 282 1.75 -16.56 6.17
C PHE A 282 0.86 -17.47 7.01
N GLN A 283 1.39 -18.58 7.52
CA GLN A 283 0.64 -19.49 8.40
C GLN A 283 0.11 -18.77 9.66
N VAL A 284 0.94 -17.96 10.32
CA VAL A 284 0.52 -17.24 11.53
C VAL A 284 -0.55 -16.20 11.23
N VAL A 285 -0.46 -15.50 10.09
CA VAL A 285 -1.48 -14.54 9.68
C VAL A 285 -2.79 -15.23 9.31
N ASP A 286 -2.74 -16.37 8.63
CA ASP A 286 -3.93 -17.20 8.36
C ASP A 286 -4.61 -17.63 9.67
N GLU A 287 -3.84 -18.08 10.66
CA GLU A 287 -4.36 -18.44 11.97
C GLU A 287 -5.00 -17.26 12.71
N LEU A 288 -4.42 -16.05 12.63
CA LEU A 288 -5.02 -14.84 13.20
C LEU A 288 -6.36 -14.50 12.52
N ASN A 289 -6.48 -14.79 11.23
CA ASN A 289 -7.71 -14.68 10.47
C ASN A 289 -8.66 -15.88 10.66
N GLY A 290 -8.24 -16.96 11.33
CA GLY A 290 -9.06 -18.16 11.49
C GLY A 290 -9.29 -18.93 10.18
N LEU A 291 -8.29 -18.92 9.29
CA LEU A 291 -8.26 -19.65 8.03
C LEU A 291 -7.59 -21.03 8.18
#